data_AF-A0A2S6HFK4-F1
#
_entry.id   AF-A0A2S6HFK4-F1
#
_cell.length_a   1.000
_cell.length_b   1.000
_cell.length_c   1.000
_cell.angle_alpha   90.00
_cell.angle_beta   90.00
_cell.angle_gamma   90.00
#
_symmetry.space_group_name_H-M   'P 1'
#
loop_
_entity.id
_entity.type
_entity.pdbx_description
1 polymer ?
#
loop_
_entity_poly.entity_id
_entity_poly.type
_entity_poly.pdbx_seq_one_letter_code
_entity_poly.pdbx_strand_id
1 'polypeptide(L)'
;MRLLIKYLSLCWFTNNPADLVPTKSFMWKTVAFYLISGIIVEGLISDPADGTLEVLLRTVMAFSSVATLLLVVRQWPYFNQLFTAIFVCENFIMTLATVTEGLYFLMVMNHYENAEEISIGIGVLLVGWYLAIVSYILRQFFSYKTSLSVILALSYFVLTYGIPMLFMDI
;
A
#
# COMPACT_ATOMS: atom_id res chain seq x y z
N MET A 1 -15.92 3.93 -12.77
CA MET A 1 -15.17 2.77 -13.31
C MET A 1 -13.95 3.15 -14.16
N ARG A 2 -14.05 4.00 -15.20
CA ARG A 2 -12.88 4.40 -16.02
C ARG A 2 -11.69 4.95 -15.21
N LEU A 3 -11.96 5.72 -14.15
CA LEU A 3 -10.90 6.30 -13.31
C LEU A 3 -10.17 5.21 -12.49
N LEU A 4 -10.91 4.30 -11.85
CA LEU A 4 -10.32 3.21 -11.05
C LEU A 4 -9.45 2.29 -11.90
N ILE A 5 -9.89 1.94 -13.11
CA ILE A 5 -9.08 1.12 -14.03
C ILE A 5 -7.78 1.84 -14.42
N LYS A 6 -7.84 3.16 -14.66
CA LYS A 6 -6.63 3.96 -14.91
C LYS A 6 -5.69 4.01 -13.71
N TYR A 7 -6.22 4.10 -12.49
CA TYR A 7 -5.38 4.02 -11.29
C TYR A 7 -4.81 2.60 -11.08
N LEU A 8 -5.59 1.56 -11.32
CA LEU A 8 -5.13 0.16 -11.20
C LEU A 8 -4.01 -0.14 -12.20
N SER A 9 -4.07 0.46 -13.39
CA SER A 9 -3.03 0.32 -14.40
C SER A 9 -1.68 0.92 -13.96
N LEU A 10 -1.66 1.84 -12.99
CA LEU A 10 -0.42 2.31 -12.35
C LEU A 10 0.30 1.20 -11.60
N CYS A 11 -0.44 0.23 -11.06
CA CYS A 11 0.15 -0.95 -10.42
C CYS A 11 1.02 -1.70 -11.42
N TRP A 12 0.60 -1.77 -12.69
CA TRP A 12 1.34 -2.38 -13.80
C TRP A 12 2.30 -1.41 -14.51
N PHE A 13 2.71 -0.33 -13.83
CA PHE A 13 3.66 0.65 -14.38
C PHE A 13 3.17 1.33 -15.67
N THR A 14 1.85 1.39 -15.86
CA THR A 14 1.24 2.05 -17.03
C THR A 14 0.49 3.31 -16.60
N ASN A 15 0.48 4.32 -17.49
CA ASN A 15 -0.02 5.68 -17.26
C ASN A 15 0.84 6.55 -16.33
N ASN A 16 0.62 7.87 -16.43
CA ASN A 16 1.25 8.87 -15.58
C ASN A 16 0.30 9.26 -14.43
N PRO A 17 0.71 9.14 -13.15
CA PRO A 17 -0.11 9.52 -12.01
C PRO A 17 -0.46 11.02 -11.98
N ALA A 18 0.34 11.89 -12.58
CA ALA A 18 0.09 13.34 -12.61
C ALA A 18 -1.11 13.74 -13.50
N ASP A 19 -1.47 12.88 -14.47
CA ASP A 19 -2.60 13.13 -15.38
C ASP A 19 -3.95 12.69 -14.78
N LEU A 20 -3.91 12.01 -13.63
CA LEU A 20 -5.08 11.45 -12.98
C LEU A 20 -5.55 12.40 -11.87
N VAL A 21 -6.62 13.14 -12.14
CA VAL A 21 -7.23 14.04 -11.15
C VAL A 21 -8.41 13.33 -10.46
N PRO A 22 -8.27 12.89 -9.19
CA PRO A 22 -9.36 12.25 -8.47
C PRO A 22 -10.29 13.30 -7.87
N THR A 23 -11.58 12.95 -7.77
CA THR A 23 -12.52 13.73 -6.96
C THR A 23 -12.29 13.43 -5.47
N LYS A 24 -12.54 14.39 -4.59
CA LYS A 24 -12.40 14.18 -3.13
C LYS A 24 -13.21 12.99 -2.61
N SER A 25 -14.40 12.77 -3.20
CA SER A 25 -15.25 11.61 -2.87
C SER A 25 -14.58 10.28 -3.26
N PHE A 26 -13.85 10.24 -4.38
CA PHE A 26 -13.14 9.02 -4.79
C PHE A 26 -12.01 8.68 -3.82
N MET A 27 -11.20 9.68 -3.43
CA MET A 27 -10.13 9.49 -2.44
C MET A 27 -10.66 8.91 -1.11
N TRP A 28 -11.72 9.52 -0.55
CA TRP A 28 -12.31 9.03 0.71
C TRP A 28 -12.91 7.63 0.59
N LYS A 29 -13.47 7.27 -0.57
CA LYS A 29 -13.94 5.90 -0.81
C LYS A 29 -12.79 4.90 -0.83
N THR A 30 -11.64 5.26 -1.41
CA THR A 30 -10.43 4.42 -1.39
C THR A 30 -9.89 4.24 0.03
N VAL A 31 -9.86 5.31 0.84
CA VAL A 31 -9.48 5.23 2.25
C VAL A 31 -10.46 4.39 3.06
N ALA A 32 -11.77 4.60 2.88
CA ALA A 32 -12.78 3.81 3.57
C ALA A 32 -12.70 2.33 3.20
N PHE A 33 -12.48 2.02 1.92
CA PHE A 33 -12.28 0.64 1.47
C PHE A 33 -11.04 0.02 2.11
N TYR A 34 -9.92 0.76 2.16
CA TYR A 34 -8.70 0.31 2.83
C TYR A 34 -8.91 0.03 4.31
N LEU A 35 -9.52 0.96 5.05
CA LEU A 35 -9.76 0.79 6.48
C LEU A 35 -10.70 -0.37 6.77
N ILE A 36 -11.83 -0.47 6.05
CA ILE A 36 -12.80 -1.54 6.27
C ILE A 36 -12.19 -2.90 5.92
N SER A 37 -11.54 -3.02 4.76
CA SER A 37 -10.91 -4.28 4.34
C SER A 37 -9.75 -4.66 5.26
N GLY A 38 -8.88 -3.71 5.61
CA GLY A 38 -7.76 -3.94 6.52
C GLY A 38 -8.23 -4.40 7.89
N ILE A 39 -9.20 -3.70 8.51
CA ILE A 39 -9.72 -4.08 9.84
C ILE A 39 -10.32 -5.49 9.82
N ILE A 40 -11.05 -5.86 8.76
CA ILE A 40 -11.63 -7.20 8.64
C ILE A 40 -10.52 -8.26 8.50
N VAL A 41 -9.54 -8.02 7.63
CA VAL A 41 -8.48 -9.00 7.35
C VAL A 41 -7.54 -9.15 8.55
N GLU A 42 -7.00 -8.05 9.07
CA GLU A 42 -6.08 -8.09 10.21
C GLU A 42 -6.82 -8.57 11.46
N GLY A 43 -8.08 -8.17 11.68
CA GLY A 43 -8.89 -8.69 12.78
C GLY A 43 -9.33 -10.15 12.65
N LEU A 44 -9.13 -10.79 11.49
CA LEU A 44 -9.28 -12.24 11.31
C LEU A 44 -7.97 -12.99 11.58
N ILE A 45 -6.83 -12.33 11.43
CA ILE A 45 -5.49 -12.90 11.63
C ILE A 45 -5.06 -12.74 13.09
N SER A 46 -5.26 -11.55 13.66
CA SER A 46 -4.94 -11.18 15.04
C SER A 46 -6.19 -10.86 15.85
N ASP A 47 -6.02 -10.48 17.12
CA ASP A 47 -7.12 -9.91 17.90
C ASP A 47 -7.69 -8.67 17.19
N PRO A 48 -9.03 -8.50 17.13
CA PRO A 48 -9.66 -7.40 16.41
C PRO A 48 -9.22 -6.01 16.87
N ALA A 49 -8.85 -5.88 18.14
CA ALA A 49 -8.35 -4.61 18.69
C ALA A 49 -6.98 -4.25 18.11
N ASP A 50 -6.05 -5.20 18.09
CA ASP A 50 -4.68 -5.00 17.61
C ASP A 50 -4.68 -4.82 16.08
N GLY A 51 -5.43 -5.65 15.35
CA GLY A 51 -5.55 -5.51 13.89
C GLY A 51 -6.17 -4.18 13.48
N THR A 52 -7.15 -3.66 14.25
CA THR A 52 -7.69 -2.32 14.01
C THR A 52 -6.67 -1.23 14.27
N LEU A 53 -5.90 -1.35 15.36
CA LEU A 53 -4.88 -0.38 15.74
C LEU A 53 -3.77 -0.32 14.70
N GLU A 54 -3.31 -1.47 14.19
CA GLU A 54 -2.28 -1.55 13.16
C GLU A 54 -2.71 -0.83 11.88
N VAL A 55 -3.91 -1.12 11.38
CA VAL A 55 -4.46 -0.55 10.14
C VAL A 55 -4.64 0.97 10.27
N LEU A 56 -5.12 1.43 11.43
CA LEU A 56 -5.26 2.85 11.71
C LEU A 56 -3.89 3.54 11.76
N LEU A 57 -2.91 2.96 12.46
CA LEU A 57 -1.58 3.52 12.59
C LEU A 57 -0.90 3.61 11.22
N ARG A 58 -0.98 2.53 10.42
CA ARG A 58 -0.48 2.47 9.04
C ARG A 58 -1.12 3.56 8.16
N THR A 59 -2.43 3.77 8.28
CA THR A 59 -3.15 4.84 7.55
C THR A 59 -2.65 6.24 7.95
N VAL A 60 -2.47 6.50 9.25
CA VAL A 60 -1.97 7.78 9.77
C VAL A 60 -0.52 8.02 9.31
N MET A 61 0.32 6.99 9.35
CA MET A 61 1.71 7.06 8.89
C MET A 61 1.79 7.29 7.38
N ALA A 62 0.96 6.62 6.58
CA ALA A 62 0.89 6.83 5.15
C ALA A 62 0.47 8.27 4.81
N PHE A 63 -0.58 8.78 5.46
CA PHE A 63 -1.09 10.13 5.24
C PHE A 63 -0.05 11.19 5.62
N SER A 64 0.55 11.06 6.81
CA SER A 64 1.57 12.00 7.30
C SER A 64 2.84 11.98 6.44
N SER A 65 3.27 10.81 5.96
CA SER A 65 4.44 10.66 5.08
C SER A 65 4.22 11.35 3.72
N VAL A 66 3.06 11.11 3.07
CA VAL A 66 2.74 11.74 1.79
C VAL A 66 2.56 13.26 1.96
N ALA A 67 1.92 13.70 3.04
CA ALA A 67 1.76 15.11 3.35
C ALA A 67 3.12 15.79 3.56
N THR A 68 4.02 15.16 4.32
CA THR A 68 5.37 15.67 4.60
C THR A 68 6.22 15.74 3.32
N LEU A 69 6.14 14.72 2.46
CA LEU A 69 6.85 14.73 1.18
C LEU A 69 6.39 15.90 0.29
N LEU A 70 5.09 16.11 0.15
CA LEU A 70 4.55 17.20 -0.68
C LEU A 70 4.80 18.59 -0.09
N LEU A 71 4.88 18.69 1.24
CA LEU A 71 5.34 19.87 1.95
C LEU A 71 6.75 20.28 1.55
N VAL A 72 7.67 19.32 1.59
CA VAL A 72 9.08 19.52 1.27
C VAL A 72 9.25 19.91 -0.20
N VAL A 73 8.49 19.28 -1.10
CA VAL A 73 8.54 19.55 -2.54
C VAL A 73 7.71 20.80 -2.94
N ARG A 74 6.98 21.41 -2.00
CA ARG A 74 6.08 22.56 -2.21
C ARG A 74 4.99 22.32 -3.26
N GLN A 75 4.56 21.07 -3.41
CA GLN A 75 3.58 20.64 -4.42
C GLN A 75 2.23 20.24 -3.80
N TRP A 76 1.80 20.94 -2.75
CA TRP A 76 0.55 20.71 -2.05
C TRP A 76 -0.72 20.49 -2.90
N PRO A 77 -0.95 21.19 -4.04
CA PRO A 77 -2.17 20.99 -4.85
C PRO A 77 -2.34 19.55 -5.34
N TYR A 78 -1.23 18.82 -5.42
CA TYR A 78 -1.17 17.46 -5.93
C TYR A 78 -1.43 16.37 -4.89
N PHE A 79 -1.68 16.75 -3.63
CA PHE A 79 -1.93 15.82 -2.53
C PHE A 79 -2.95 14.73 -2.86
N ASN A 80 -4.13 15.13 -3.33
CA ASN A 80 -5.19 14.17 -3.62
C ASN A 80 -4.78 13.16 -4.72
N GLN A 81 -3.98 13.59 -5.71
CA GLN A 81 -3.58 12.75 -6.83
C GLN A 81 -2.55 11.71 -6.39
N LEU A 82 -1.47 12.16 -5.74
CA LEU A 82 -0.40 11.29 -5.27
C LEU A 82 -0.91 10.32 -4.20
N PHE A 83 -1.67 10.83 -3.23
CA PHE A 83 -2.23 10.00 -2.16
C PHE A 83 -3.18 8.95 -2.73
N THR A 84 -4.11 9.32 -3.62
CA THR A 84 -5.01 8.35 -4.26
C THR A 84 -4.25 7.32 -5.11
N ALA A 85 -3.20 7.74 -5.83
CA ALA A 85 -2.39 6.83 -6.63
C ALA A 85 -1.74 5.74 -5.78
N ILE A 86 -1.10 6.13 -4.69
CA ILE A 86 -0.45 5.20 -3.76
C ILE A 86 -1.51 4.30 -3.11
N PHE A 87 -2.58 4.87 -2.55
CA PHE A 87 -3.60 4.10 -1.83
C PHE A 87 -4.38 3.13 -2.72
N VAL A 88 -4.65 3.46 -3.99
CA VAL A 88 -5.29 2.48 -4.90
C VAL A 88 -4.36 1.31 -5.17
N CYS A 89 -3.07 1.57 -5.38
CA CYS A 89 -2.08 0.51 -5.57
C CYS A 89 -1.88 -0.32 -4.29
N GLU A 90 -1.93 0.33 -3.13
CA GLU A 90 -1.85 -0.34 -1.84
C GLU A 90 -3.05 -1.27 -1.62
N ASN A 91 -4.27 -0.81 -1.88
CA ASN A 91 -5.47 -1.66 -1.83
C ASN A 91 -5.38 -2.86 -2.79
N PHE A 92 -4.78 -2.65 -3.95
CA PHE A 92 -4.56 -3.72 -4.92
C PHE A 92 -3.58 -4.77 -4.38
N ILE A 93 -2.42 -4.36 -3.85
CA ILE A 93 -1.46 -5.28 -3.23
C ILE A 93 -2.04 -5.95 -1.99
N MET A 94 -2.76 -5.21 -1.13
CA MET A 94 -3.43 -5.74 0.06
C MET A 94 -4.42 -6.85 -0.31
N THR A 95 -5.20 -6.65 -1.38
CA THR A 95 -6.13 -7.69 -1.86
C THR A 95 -5.38 -8.96 -2.29
N LEU A 96 -4.24 -8.83 -2.96
CA LEU A 96 -3.40 -9.97 -3.32
C LEU A 96 -2.76 -10.64 -2.10
N ALA A 97 -2.37 -9.87 -1.09
CA ALA A 97 -1.85 -10.39 0.16
C ALA A 97 -2.93 -11.20 0.91
N THR A 98 -4.16 -10.70 1.00
CA THR A 98 -5.28 -11.44 1.60
C THR A 98 -5.56 -12.78 0.88
N VAL A 99 -5.46 -12.80 -0.45
CA VAL A 99 -5.60 -14.06 -1.23
C VAL A 99 -4.46 -15.03 -0.89
N THR A 100 -3.25 -14.51 -0.65
CA THR A 100 -2.09 -15.32 -0.27
C THR A 100 -2.28 -15.95 1.11
N GLU A 101 -2.79 -15.21 2.09
CA GLU A 101 -3.16 -15.74 3.41
C GLU A 101 -4.25 -16.82 3.32
N GLY A 102 -5.27 -16.60 2.48
CA GLY A 102 -6.28 -17.61 2.20
C GLY A 102 -5.71 -18.89 1.58
N LEU A 103 -4.74 -18.77 0.67
CA LEU A 103 -4.02 -19.91 0.10
C LEU A 103 -3.16 -20.61 1.15
N TYR A 104 -2.48 -19.86 2.02
CA TYR A 104 -1.71 -20.42 3.13
C TYR A 104 -2.60 -21.27 4.04
N PHE A 105 -3.75 -20.73 4.46
CA PHE A 105 -4.72 -21.46 5.27
C PHE A 105 -5.16 -22.78 4.60
N LEU A 106 -5.45 -22.76 3.29
CA LEU A 106 -5.79 -23.97 2.53
C LEU A 106 -4.63 -24.97 2.44
N MET A 107 -3.39 -24.51 2.28
CA MET A 107 -2.22 -25.38 2.23
C MET A 107 -1.96 -26.05 3.58
N VAL A 108 -2.14 -25.31 4.68
CA VAL A 108 -2.05 -25.83 6.05
C VAL A 108 -3.13 -26.89 6.30
N MET A 109 -4.38 -26.64 5.88
CA MET A 109 -5.47 -27.62 5.98
C MET A 109 -5.19 -28.91 5.20
N ASN A 110 -4.45 -28.84 4.09
CA ASN A 110 -4.07 -29.98 3.27
C ASN A 110 -2.74 -30.63 3.69
N HIS A 111 -2.16 -30.23 4.84
CA HIS A 111 -0.88 -30.74 5.36
C HIS A 111 0.30 -30.66 4.39
N TYR A 112 0.40 -29.54 3.65
CA TYR A 112 1.53 -29.31 2.75
C TYR A 112 2.77 -28.88 3.54
N GLU A 113 3.88 -29.64 3.48
CA GLU A 113 5.09 -29.39 4.28
C GLU A 113 5.74 -28.02 4.01
N ASN A 114 5.68 -27.53 2.76
CA ASN A 114 6.33 -26.28 2.35
C ASN A 114 5.38 -25.06 2.35
N ALA A 115 4.23 -25.14 3.03
CA ALA A 115 3.22 -24.07 3.01
C ALA A 115 3.77 -22.71 3.48
N GLU A 116 4.60 -22.72 4.51
CA GLU A 116 5.20 -21.52 5.11
C GLU A 116 6.20 -20.85 4.17
N GLU A 117 7.14 -21.62 3.60
CA GLU A 117 8.16 -21.10 2.66
C GLU A 117 7.51 -20.48 1.42
N ILE A 118 6.44 -21.08 0.90
CA ILE A 118 5.68 -20.56 -0.24
C ILE A 118 5.01 -19.24 0.13
N SER A 119 4.35 -19.17 1.30
CA SER A 119 3.67 -17.94 1.75
C SER A 119 4.66 -16.78 1.93
N ILE A 120 5.79 -17.03 2.60
CA ILE A 120 6.86 -16.04 2.79
C ILE A 120 7.42 -15.59 1.45
N GLY A 121 7.68 -16.53 0.52
CA GLY A 121 8.18 -16.21 -0.82
C GLY A 121 7.25 -15.28 -1.61
N ILE A 122 5.94 -15.53 -1.55
CA ILE A 122 4.93 -14.66 -2.18
C ILE A 122 4.89 -13.29 -1.47
N GLY A 123 4.95 -13.27 -0.14
CA GLY A 123 4.99 -12.03 0.64
C GLY A 123 6.16 -11.12 0.25
N VAL A 124 7.38 -11.67 0.15
CA VAL A 124 8.58 -10.93 -0.29
C VAL A 124 8.42 -10.38 -1.71
N LEU A 125 7.83 -11.18 -2.62
CA LEU A 125 7.55 -10.74 -3.99
C LEU A 125 6.56 -9.57 -4.01
N LEU A 126 5.48 -9.64 -3.22
CA LEU A 126 4.48 -8.58 -3.11
C LEU A 126 5.07 -7.29 -2.55
N VAL A 127 5.92 -7.37 -1.53
CA VAL A 127 6.65 -6.21 -0.98
C VAL A 127 7.57 -5.60 -2.04
N GLY A 128 8.34 -6.42 -2.75
CA GLY A 128 9.20 -5.97 -3.85
C GLY A 128 8.40 -5.29 -4.96
N TRP A 129 7.23 -5.83 -5.30
CA TRP A 129 6.33 -5.25 -6.28
C TRP A 129 5.78 -3.90 -5.81
N TYR A 130 5.32 -3.81 -4.57
CA TYR A 130 4.83 -2.57 -3.98
C TYR A 130 5.91 -1.47 -4.01
N LEU A 131 7.13 -1.78 -3.59
CA LEU A 131 8.26 -0.84 -3.64
C LEU A 131 8.53 -0.37 -5.07
N ALA A 132 8.47 -1.26 -6.05
CA ALA A 132 8.61 -0.90 -7.46
C ALA A 132 7.48 0.06 -7.90
N ILE A 133 6.22 -0.22 -7.52
CA ILE A 133 5.06 0.61 -7.87
C ILE A 133 5.19 2.01 -7.29
N VAL A 134 5.47 2.12 -5.99
CA VAL A 134 5.63 3.42 -5.32
C VAL A 134 6.81 4.19 -5.92
N SER A 135 7.95 3.52 -6.17
CA SER A 135 9.09 4.13 -6.85
C SER A 135 8.73 4.65 -8.24
N TYR A 136 7.98 3.88 -9.02
CA TYR A 136 7.48 4.32 -10.33
C TYR A 136 6.56 5.54 -10.23
N ILE A 137 5.61 5.54 -9.28
CA ILE A 137 4.70 6.67 -9.05
C ILE A 137 5.51 7.92 -8.71
N LEU A 138 6.42 7.84 -7.73
CA LEU A 138 7.26 8.96 -7.31
C LEU A 138 8.15 9.47 -8.44
N ARG A 139 8.73 8.56 -9.23
CA ARG A 139 9.54 8.89 -10.41
C ARG A 139 8.75 9.69 -11.43
N GLN A 140 7.57 9.22 -11.82
CA GLN A 140 6.75 9.90 -12.82
C GLN A 140 6.18 11.22 -12.30
N PHE A 141 5.75 11.24 -11.04
CA PHE A 141 5.11 12.41 -10.44
C PHE A 141 6.09 13.58 -10.29
N PHE A 142 7.29 13.32 -9.77
CA PHE A 142 8.29 14.35 -9.48
C PHE A 142 9.39 14.47 -10.53
N SER A 143 9.35 13.65 -11.60
CA SER A 143 10.41 13.57 -12.61
C SER A 143 11.80 13.30 -12.00
N TYR A 144 11.85 12.57 -10.88
CA TYR A 144 13.09 12.23 -10.18
C TYR A 144 13.90 11.15 -10.90
N LYS A 145 15.20 11.08 -10.58
CA LYS A 145 16.05 9.95 -10.99
C LYS A 145 15.58 8.69 -10.28
N THR A 146 15.62 7.55 -10.98
CA THR A 146 15.17 6.24 -10.45
C THR A 146 15.76 5.92 -9.07
N SER A 147 17.05 6.18 -8.85
CA SER A 147 17.70 5.93 -7.56
C SER A 147 17.06 6.69 -6.41
N LEU A 148 16.72 7.97 -6.62
CA LEU A 148 16.07 8.79 -5.59
C LEU A 148 14.64 8.29 -5.31
N SER A 149 13.90 7.91 -6.35
CA SER A 149 12.55 7.37 -6.19
C SER A 149 12.53 6.04 -5.44
N VAL A 150 13.51 5.16 -5.65
CA VAL A 150 13.64 3.91 -4.91
C VAL A 150 13.94 4.18 -3.44
N ILE A 151 14.87 5.09 -3.15
CA ILE A 151 15.19 5.47 -1.75
C ILE A 151 13.96 6.04 -1.06
N LEU A 152 13.23 6.95 -1.72
CA LEU A 152 12.01 7.53 -1.16
C LEU A 152 10.90 6.49 -0.96
N ALA A 153 10.73 5.54 -1.90
CA ALA A 153 9.77 4.46 -1.77
C ALA A 153 10.11 3.53 -0.59
N LEU A 154 11.40 3.20 -0.41
CA LEU A 154 11.87 2.40 0.72
C LEU A 154 11.68 3.13 2.05
N SER A 155 12.05 4.42 2.12
CA SER A 155 11.78 5.25 3.30
C SER A 155 10.30 5.32 3.62
N TYR A 156 9.45 5.52 2.61
CA TYR A 156 8.00 5.52 2.78
C TYR A 156 7.47 4.18 3.29
N PHE A 157 7.97 3.07 2.77
CA PHE A 157 7.61 1.73 3.23
C PHE A 157 8.00 1.50 4.69
N VAL A 158 9.23 1.85 5.08
CA VAL A 158 9.70 1.71 6.48
C VAL A 158 8.87 2.58 7.42
N LEU A 159 8.55 3.82 7.04
CA LEU A 159 7.72 4.70 7.86
C LEU A 159 6.28 4.18 7.99
N THR A 160 5.74 3.58 6.93
CA THR A 160 4.33 3.17 6.88
C THR A 160 4.11 1.79 7.49
N TYR A 161 5.03 0.84 7.31
CA TYR A 161 4.88 -0.55 7.77
C TYR A 161 5.86 -0.90 8.89
N GLY A 162 7.11 -0.44 8.79
CA GLY A 162 8.15 -0.75 9.78
C GLY A 162 7.88 -0.13 11.15
N ILE A 163 7.50 1.16 11.19
CA ILE A 163 7.20 1.83 12.46
C ILE A 163 5.98 1.19 13.16
N PRO A 164 4.83 0.97 12.50
CA PRO A 164 3.70 0.32 13.17
C PRO A 164 4.01 -1.07 13.72
N MET A 165 4.75 -1.90 12.98
CA MET A 165 5.19 -3.21 13.48
C MET A 165 6.02 -3.07 14.76
N LEU A 166 6.98 -2.13 14.80
CA LEU A 166 7.78 -1.89 16.01
C LEU A 166 6.94 -1.43 17.21
N PHE A 167 5.80 -0.76 17.00
CA PHE A 167 4.90 -0.36 18.09
C PHE A 167 4.02 -1.50 18.58
N MET A 168 3.72 -2.47 17.73
CA MET A 168 2.88 -3.64 18.05
C MET A 168 3.68 -4.71 18.81
N ASP A 169 5.01 -4.77 18.60
CA ASP A 169 5.91 -5.73 19.25
C ASP A 169 6.39 -5.31 20.66
N ILE A 170 5.96 -4.16 21.19
CA ILE A 170 6.34 -3.60 22.52
C ILE A 170 5.24 -3.83 23.54
#